data_AF-A0AAT9LEW4-F1
#
_entry.id   AF-A0AAT9LEW4-F1
#
_cell.length_a   1.000
_cell.length_b   1.000
_cell.length_c   1.000
_cell.angle_alpha   90.00
_cell.angle_beta   90.00
_cell.angle_gamma   90.00
#
_symmetry.space_group_name_H-M   'P 1'
#
loop_
_entity.id
_entity.type
_entity.pdbx_description
1 polymer ?
#
loop_
_entity_poly.entity_id
_entity_poly.type
_entity_poly.pdbx_seq_one_letter_code
_entity_poly.pdbx_strand_id
1 'polypeptide(L)'
;MQYFKVDGWVKGVAGPALKNISGNPYLFLGLAVILTFVGRLVFANLITTGVLMVLILGPVAQTAGINPFLIVLIAVGAGALWILPYVNPMYLALYSATQEKGFSHEQARKLNNVFMLVTLVGTLLCVPYWRLLGLIK
;
A
#
# COMPACT_ATOMS: atom_id res chain seq x y z
N MET A 1 -7.02 3.47 21.10
CA MET A 1 -5.89 4.06 21.85
C MET A 1 -5.74 5.51 21.42
N GLN A 2 -6.27 6.44 22.22
CA GLN A 2 -6.44 7.87 21.94
C GLN A 2 -5.57 8.66 22.93
N TYR A 3 -4.25 8.58 22.81
CA TYR A 3 -3.36 9.22 23.80
C TYR A 3 -2.19 10.03 23.23
N PHE A 4 -2.04 10.10 21.90
CA PHE A 4 -1.12 11.05 21.30
C PHE A 4 -1.88 11.94 20.33
N LYS A 5 -1.72 13.26 20.47
CA LYS A 5 -2.16 14.31 19.53
C LYS A 5 -1.58 14.14 18.10
N VAL A 6 -0.91 13.02 17.84
CA VAL A 6 -0.39 12.58 16.55
C VAL A 6 -1.51 12.51 15.52
N ASP A 7 -2.72 12.04 15.87
CA ASP A 7 -3.84 12.05 14.92
C ASP A 7 -4.18 13.47 14.44
N GLY A 8 -4.10 14.46 15.35
CA GLY A 8 -4.32 15.87 15.04
C GLY A 8 -3.15 16.49 14.26
N TRP A 9 -1.91 16.13 14.59
CA TRP A 9 -0.72 16.57 13.88
C TRP A 9 -0.63 15.99 12.47
N VAL A 10 -0.90 14.69 12.29
CA VAL A 10 -1.00 14.03 10.99
C VAL A 10 -2.10 14.68 10.16
N LYS A 11 -3.28 14.97 10.75
CA LYS A 11 -4.32 15.74 10.06
C LYS A 11 -3.87 17.16 9.69
N GLY A 12 -3.07 17.83 10.53
CA GLY A 12 -2.54 19.17 10.27
C GLY A 12 -1.48 19.22 9.15
N VAL A 13 -0.61 18.22 9.08
CA VAL A 13 0.48 18.15 8.09
C VAL A 13 0.01 17.50 6.78
N ALA A 14 -0.67 16.35 6.88
CA ALA A 14 -1.12 15.59 5.71
C ALA A 14 -2.45 16.11 5.15
N GLY A 15 -3.30 16.74 5.97
CA GLY A 15 -4.61 17.25 5.55
C GLY A 15 -4.55 18.23 4.37
N PRO A 16 -3.72 19.30 4.39
CA PRO A 16 -3.62 20.24 3.28
C PRO A 16 -3.11 19.60 1.98
N ALA A 17 -2.11 18.72 2.09
CA ALA A 17 -1.55 18.01 0.93
C ALA A 17 -2.52 16.99 0.33
N LEU A 18 -3.37 16.37 1.16
CA LEU A 18 -4.32 15.35 0.75
C LEU A 18 -5.70 15.92 0.39
N LYS A 19 -6.02 17.17 0.75
CA LYS A 19 -7.35 17.78 0.53
C LYS A 19 -7.79 17.78 -0.94
N ASN A 20 -6.85 18.03 -1.86
CA ASN A 20 -7.11 18.02 -3.30
C ASN A 20 -7.18 16.60 -3.88
N ILE A 21 -6.59 15.62 -3.19
CA ILE A 21 -6.48 14.22 -3.62
C ILE A 21 -7.66 13.41 -3.08
N SER A 22 -8.12 13.70 -1.86
CA SER A 22 -9.22 13.00 -1.19
C SER A 22 -10.57 13.19 -1.87
N GLY A 23 -10.73 14.23 -2.71
CA GLY A 23 -11.93 14.43 -3.52
C GLY A 23 -12.08 13.44 -4.69
N ASN A 24 -11.01 12.74 -5.08
CA ASN A 24 -11.05 11.73 -6.13
C ASN A 24 -10.57 10.37 -5.59
N PRO A 25 -11.47 9.39 -5.41
CA PRO A 25 -11.12 8.07 -4.89
C PRO A 25 -10.01 7.36 -5.69
N TYR A 26 -9.95 7.55 -7.01
CA TYR A 26 -8.89 6.97 -7.85
C TYR A 26 -7.51 7.52 -7.48
N LEU A 27 -7.40 8.84 -7.32
CA LEU A 27 -6.13 9.47 -6.95
C LEU A 27 -5.72 9.10 -5.53
N PHE A 28 -6.66 9.07 -4.60
CA PHE A 28 -6.38 8.72 -3.20
C PHE A 28 -5.93 7.26 -3.05
N LEU A 29 -6.63 6.31 -3.67
CA LEU A 29 -6.29 4.90 -3.61
C LEU A 29 -5.00 4.59 -4.39
N GLY A 30 -4.80 5.26 -5.54
CA GLY A 30 -3.53 5.20 -6.26
C GLY A 30 -2.36 5.70 -5.42
N LEU A 31 -2.53 6.83 -4.73
CA LEU A 31 -1.52 7.34 -3.80
C LEU A 31 -1.25 6.35 -2.67
N ALA A 32 -2.28 5.71 -2.09
CA ALA A 32 -2.12 4.71 -1.04
C ALA A 32 -1.26 3.52 -1.50
N VAL A 33 -1.43 3.06 -2.75
CA VAL A 33 -0.61 2.01 -3.35
C VAL A 33 0.85 2.46 -3.46
N ILE A 34 1.10 3.65 -4.01
CA ILE A 34 2.46 4.19 -4.19
C ILE A 34 3.14 4.39 -2.83
N LEU A 35 2.45 4.96 -1.85
CA LEU A 35 2.98 5.13 -0.50
C LEU A 35 3.29 3.79 0.17
N THR A 36 2.48 2.76 -0.07
CA THR A 36 2.78 1.41 0.41
C THR A 36 4.06 0.88 -0.24
N PHE A 37 4.24 1.04 -1.55
CA PHE A 37 5.46 0.61 -2.23
C PHE A 37 6.71 1.30 -1.67
N VAL A 38 6.66 2.62 -1.49
CA VAL A 38 7.76 3.38 -0.89
C VAL A 38 7.99 2.95 0.57
N GLY A 39 6.91 2.79 1.33
CA GLY A 39 6.96 2.32 2.71
C GLY A 39 7.66 0.97 2.84
N ARG A 40 7.43 0.04 1.90
CA ARG A 40 8.08 -1.27 1.89
C ARG A 40 9.59 -1.23 1.59
N LEU A 41 10.08 -0.18 0.93
CA LEU A 41 11.53 0.01 0.74
C LEU A 41 12.21 0.43 2.05
N VAL A 42 11.50 1.17 2.90
CA VAL A 42 11.98 1.64 4.21
C VAL A 42 11.76 0.59 5.29
N PHE A 43 10.59 -0.04 5.29
CA PHE A 43 10.15 -1.00 6.29
C PHE A 43 10.09 -2.41 5.70
N ALA A 44 11.04 -3.25 6.11
CA ALA A 44 11.10 -4.65 5.68
C ALA A 44 9.91 -5.49 6.19
N ASN A 45 9.22 -5.08 7.26
CA ASN A 45 8.07 -5.77 7.81
C ASN A 45 6.75 -5.31 7.16
N LEU A 46 6.02 -6.27 6.58
CA LEU A 46 4.71 -6.05 5.95
C LEU A 46 3.68 -5.47 6.92
N ILE A 47 3.58 -6.04 8.12
CA ILE A 47 2.59 -5.65 9.12
C ILE A 47 2.87 -4.23 9.61
N THR A 48 4.14 -3.92 9.90
CA THR A 48 4.53 -2.57 10.31
C THR A 48 4.17 -1.53 9.25
N THR A 49 4.48 -1.81 7.98
CA THR A 49 4.12 -0.92 6.88
C THR A 49 2.62 -0.71 6.81
N GLY A 50 1.83 -1.79 6.84
CA GLY A 50 0.37 -1.71 6.73
C GLY A 50 -0.27 -0.95 7.88
N VAL A 51 0.17 -1.18 9.12
CA VAL A 51 -0.31 -0.44 10.30
C VAL A 51 -0.01 1.06 10.15
N LEU A 52 1.20 1.43 9.73
CA LEU A 52 1.56 2.83 9.49
C LEU A 52 0.70 3.48 8.40
N MET A 53 0.45 2.77 7.29
CA MET A 53 -0.40 3.29 6.21
C MET A 53 -1.84 3.52 6.68
N VAL A 54 -2.39 2.62 7.50
CA VAL A 54 -3.74 2.78 8.07
C VAL A 54 -3.78 3.92 9.08
N LEU A 55 -2.76 4.07 9.92
CA LEU A 55 -2.68 5.17 10.88
C LEU A 55 -2.64 6.54 10.19
N ILE A 56 -1.90 6.65 9.08
CA ILE A 56 -1.73 7.91 8.35
C ILE A 56 -2.92 8.20 7.43
N LEU A 57 -3.33 7.23 6.61
CA LEU A 57 -4.33 7.43 5.56
C LEU A 57 -5.75 7.12 6.03
N GLY A 58 -5.93 6.28 7.05
CA GLY A 58 -7.24 5.88 7.55
C GLY A 58 -8.13 7.05 7.97
N PRO A 59 -7.65 8.02 8.78
CA PRO A 59 -8.44 9.19 9.15
C PRO A 59 -8.86 10.03 7.94
N VAL A 60 -7.98 10.15 6.94
CA VAL A 60 -8.25 10.92 5.71
C VAL A 60 -9.27 10.19 4.83
N ALA A 61 -9.16 8.86 4.74
CA ALA A 61 -10.12 8.01 4.03
C ALA A 61 -11.53 8.18 4.62
N GLN A 62 -11.67 8.16 5.94
CA GLN A 62 -12.96 8.37 6.61
C GLN A 62 -13.58 9.72 6.26
N THR A 63 -12.77 10.80 6.29
CA THR A 63 -13.26 12.14 5.92
C THR A 63 -13.63 12.26 4.45
N ALA A 64 -13.06 11.40 3.59
CA ALA A 64 -13.32 11.34 2.16
C ALA A 64 -14.49 10.41 1.78
N GLY A 65 -15.18 9.80 2.76
CA GLY A 65 -16.24 8.82 2.49
C GLY A 65 -15.72 7.46 2.01
N ILE A 66 -14.43 7.16 2.17
CA ILE A 66 -13.78 5.91 1.79
C ILE A 66 -13.61 5.05 3.04
N ASN A 67 -14.06 3.80 2.99
CA ASN A 67 -13.89 2.86 4.10
C ASN A 67 -12.39 2.59 4.33
N PRO A 68 -11.83 2.86 5.53
CA PRO A 68 -10.42 2.62 5.85
C PRO A 68 -9.96 1.18 5.66
N PHE A 69 -10.88 0.22 5.67
CA PHE A 69 -10.60 -1.17 5.34
C PHE A 69 -9.95 -1.32 3.95
N LEU A 70 -10.28 -0.45 2.99
CA LEU A 70 -9.63 -0.44 1.67
C LEU A 70 -8.13 -0.14 1.77
N ILE A 71 -7.69 0.66 2.74
CA ILE A 71 -6.27 0.93 2.98
C ILE A 71 -5.56 -0.33 3.50
N VAL A 72 -6.23 -1.12 4.34
CA VAL A 72 -5.71 -2.41 4.80
C VAL A 72 -5.54 -3.37 3.61
N LEU A 73 -6.57 -3.49 2.75
CA LEU A 73 -6.50 -4.35 1.56
C LEU A 73 -5.38 -3.93 0.61
N ILE A 74 -5.25 -2.62 0.37
CA ILE A 74 -4.17 -2.07 -0.46
C ILE A 74 -2.82 -2.38 0.18
N ALA A 75 -2.65 -2.18 1.49
CA ALA A 75 -1.40 -2.44 2.17
C ALA A 75 -0.95 -3.90 2.07
N VAL A 76 -1.90 -4.84 2.13
CA VAL A 76 -1.62 -6.28 1.97
C VAL A 76 -1.27 -6.60 0.53
N GLY A 77 -2.07 -6.15 -0.44
CA GLY A 77 -1.86 -6.43 -1.87
C GLY A 77 -0.57 -5.80 -2.41
N ALA A 78 -0.37 -4.52 -2.13
CA ALA A 78 0.83 -3.78 -2.53
C ALA A 78 2.06 -4.11 -1.68
N GLY A 79 1.88 -4.68 -0.50
CA GLY A 79 2.95 -5.02 0.42
C GLY A 79 3.76 -6.26 0.00
N ALA A 80 3.28 -7.08 -0.92
CA ALA A 80 3.97 -8.28 -1.36
C ALA A 80 5.12 -8.01 -2.35
N LEU A 81 5.98 -7.00 -2.12
CA LEU A 81 7.10 -6.66 -3.01
C LEU A 81 8.34 -7.52 -2.74
N TRP A 82 9.14 -7.79 -3.78
CA TRP A 82 10.44 -8.46 -3.72
C TRP A 82 11.53 -7.72 -4.54
N ILE A 83 11.44 -6.38 -4.61
CA ILE A 83 12.45 -5.52 -5.27
C ILE A 83 13.85 -5.77 -4.73
N LEU A 84 13.97 -5.89 -3.40
CA LEU A 84 15.20 -6.16 -2.69
C LEU A 84 15.06 -7.51 -1.97
N PRO A 85 16.10 -8.36 -1.94
CA PRO A 85 16.00 -9.71 -1.40
C PRO A 85 15.54 -9.75 0.07
N TYR A 86 15.96 -8.77 0.87
CA TYR A 86 15.65 -8.71 2.31
C TYR A 86 14.22 -8.25 2.63
N VAL A 87 13.53 -7.59 1.68
CA VAL A 87 12.23 -6.97 1.94
C VAL A 87 11.13 -8.03 2.07
N ASN A 88 11.33 -9.21 1.48
CA ASN A 88 10.36 -10.29 1.51
C ASN A 88 11.03 -11.60 1.94
N PRO A 89 10.75 -12.07 3.18
CA PRO A 89 11.37 -13.29 3.70
C PRO A 89 10.93 -14.54 2.91
N MET A 90 9.72 -14.55 2.35
CA MET A 90 9.25 -15.66 1.51
C MET A 90 10.04 -15.75 0.21
N TYR A 91 10.30 -14.59 -0.41
CA TYR A 91 11.17 -14.51 -1.58
C TYR A 91 12.59 -14.98 -1.25
N LEU A 92 13.16 -14.51 -0.14
CA LEU A 92 14.52 -14.89 0.28
C LEU A 92 14.65 -16.39 0.55
N ALA A 93 13.64 -16.98 1.19
CA ALA A 93 13.59 -18.42 1.47
C ALA A 93 13.55 -19.22 0.16
N LEU A 94 12.68 -18.84 -0.79
CA LEU A 94 12.57 -19.50 -2.08
C LEU A 94 13.87 -19.36 -2.90
N TYR A 95 14.42 -18.15 -2.97
CA TYR A 95 15.65 -17.87 -3.70
C TYR A 95 16.81 -18.70 -3.14
N SER A 96 16.97 -18.74 -1.82
CA SER A 96 17.98 -19.56 -1.13
C SER A 96 17.75 -21.06 -1.34
N ALA A 97 16.50 -21.53 -1.29
CA ALA A 97 16.17 -22.94 -1.46
C ALA A 97 16.49 -23.46 -2.87
N THR A 98 16.37 -22.61 -3.90
CA THR A 98 16.71 -22.97 -5.28
C THR A 98 18.21 -22.92 -5.59
N GLN A 99 19.06 -22.56 -4.61
CA GLN A 99 20.49 -22.28 -4.82
C GLN A 99 20.75 -21.35 -6.02
N GLU A 100 19.87 -20.38 -6.26
CA GLU A 100 19.92 -19.48 -7.41
C GLU A 100 19.84 -20.16 -8.80
N LYS A 101 19.50 -21.45 -8.86
CA LYS A 101 19.42 -22.23 -10.11
C LYS A 101 18.05 -22.15 -10.79
N GLY A 102 17.02 -21.67 -10.09
CA GLY A 102 15.65 -21.55 -10.61
C GLY A 102 15.40 -20.26 -11.40
N PHE A 103 15.91 -19.14 -10.92
CA PHE A 103 15.79 -17.82 -11.55
C PHE A 103 16.84 -16.86 -10.97
N SER A 104 17.28 -15.88 -11.76
CA SER A 104 18.16 -14.82 -11.26
C SER A 104 17.37 -13.73 -10.54
N HIS A 105 18.00 -13.03 -9.60
CA HIS A 105 17.35 -11.89 -8.93
C HIS A 105 16.92 -10.79 -9.92
N GLU A 106 17.64 -10.61 -11.03
CA GLU A 106 17.26 -9.66 -12.08
C GLU A 106 15.94 -10.04 -12.76
N GLN A 107 15.74 -11.33 -13.06
CA GLN A 107 14.47 -11.83 -13.61
C GLN A 107 13.32 -11.63 -12.63
N ALA A 108 13.54 -11.92 -11.35
CA ALA A 108 12.55 -11.68 -10.30
C ALA A 108 12.18 -10.20 -10.16
N ARG A 109 13.16 -9.28 -10.28
CA ARG A 109 12.91 -7.83 -10.25
C ARG A 109 12.07 -7.35 -11.42
N LYS A 110 12.29 -7.87 -12.63
CA LYS A 110 11.45 -7.55 -13.80
C LYS A 110 9.99 -7.98 -13.55
N LEU A 111 9.79 -9.17 -13.00
CA LEU A 111 8.45 -9.65 -12.62
C LEU A 111 7.83 -8.79 -11.51
N ASN A 112 8.63 -8.35 -10.52
CA ASN A 112 8.14 -7.44 -9.48
C ASN A 112 7.59 -6.13 -10.07
N ASN A 113 8.28 -5.53 -11.05
CA ASN A 113 7.82 -4.28 -11.66
C ASN A 113 6.47 -4.47 -12.36
N VAL A 114 6.26 -5.62 -13.02
CA VAL A 114 4.96 -5.98 -13.59
C VAL A 114 3.92 -6.15 -12.49
N PHE A 115 4.26 -6.85 -11.40
CA PHE A 115 3.37 -7.02 -10.25
C PHE A 115 2.94 -5.67 -9.65
N MET A 116 3.85 -4.72 -9.50
CA MET A 116 3.53 -3.37 -9.02
C MET A 116 2.53 -2.65 -9.92
N LEU A 117 2.73 -2.72 -11.24
CA LEU A 117 1.85 -2.09 -12.21
C LEU A 117 0.47 -2.75 -12.21
N VAL A 118 0.42 -4.08 -12.18
CA VAL A 118 -0.84 -4.85 -12.08
C VAL A 118 -1.57 -4.53 -10.78
N THR A 119 -0.85 -4.37 -9.67
CA THR A 119 -1.46 -4.04 -8.37
C THR A 119 -2.06 -2.63 -8.39
N LEU A 120 -1.34 -1.66 -8.98
CA LEU A 120 -1.83 -0.30 -9.13
C LEU A 120 -3.08 -0.26 -10.03
N VAL A 121 -2.98 -0.81 -11.24
CA VAL A 121 -4.09 -0.82 -12.20
C VAL A 121 -5.27 -1.64 -11.65
N GLY A 122 -5.03 -2.80 -11.07
CA GLY A 122 -6.04 -3.64 -10.45
C GLY A 122 -6.78 -2.92 -9.31
N THR A 123 -6.05 -2.19 -8.46
CA THR A 123 -6.67 -1.35 -7.41
C THR A 123 -7.60 -0.30 -8.01
N LEU A 124 -7.17 0.39 -9.08
CA LEU A 124 -7.98 1.40 -9.75
C LEU A 124 -9.21 0.79 -10.44
N LEU A 125 -9.08 -0.39 -11.04
CA LEU A 125 -10.19 -1.12 -11.66
C LEU A 125 -11.19 -1.65 -10.62
N CYS A 126 -10.77 -1.88 -9.37
CA CYS A 126 -11.66 -2.27 -8.27
C CYS A 126 -12.50 -1.11 -7.73
N VAL A 127 -12.18 0.15 -8.03
CA VAL A 127 -12.93 1.33 -7.56
C VAL A 127 -14.43 1.28 -7.90
N PRO A 128 -14.88 1.03 -9.14
CA PRO A 128 -16.31 0.90 -9.45
C PRO A 128 -16.98 -0.21 -8.65
N TYR A 129 -16.29 -1.35 -8.48
CA TYR A 129 -16.81 -2.45 -7.67
C TYR A 129 -16.96 -2.07 -6.19
N TRP A 130 -16.00 -1.34 -5.62
CA TRP A 130 -16.08 -0.85 -4.24
C TRP A 130 -17.15 0.23 -4.03
N ARG A 131 -17.46 1.03 -5.06
CA ARG A 131 -18.62 1.93 -5.05
C ARG A 131 -19.94 1.15 -4.99
N LEU A 132 -20.07 0.08 -5.78
CA LEU A 132 -21.27 -0.78 -5.76
C LEU A 132 -21.47 -1.45 -4.39
N LEU A 133 -20.38 -1.83 -3.72
CA LEU A 133 -20.42 -2.36 -2.36
C LEU A 133 -20.67 -1.31 -1.26
N GLY A 134 -20.75 -0.02 -1.61
CA GLY A 134 -20.91 1.07 -0.64
C GLY A 134 -19.68 1.34 0.23
N LEU A 135 -18.50 0.85 -0.16
CA LEU A 135 -17.23 1.09 0.53
C LEU A 135 -16.63 2.46 0.18
N ILE A 136 -17.11 3.08 -0.90
CA ILE A 136 -16.75 4.42 -1.35
C ILE A 136 -18.07 5.16 -1.58
N LYS A 137 -18.26 6.28 -0.89
CA LYS A 137 -19.41 7.17 -1.07
C LYS A 137 -19.17 8.22 -2.16
#